data_AF-A0A533UU66-F1
#
_entry.id   AF-A0A533UU66-F1
#
_cell.length_a   1.000
_cell.length_b   1.000
_cell.length_c   1.000
_cell.angle_alpha   90.00
_cell.angle_beta   90.00
_cell.angle_gamma   90.00
#
_symmetry.space_group_name_H-M   'P 1'
#
loop_
_entity.id
_entity.type
_entity.pdbx_description
1 polymer ?
#
loop_
_entity_poly.entity_id
_entity_poly.type
_entity_poly.pdbx_seq_one_letter_code
_entity_poly.pdbx_strand_id
1 'polypeptide(L)'
;MEPVMTASTVVSGANMIALGVLIGVFAKMYSKTKAQLPLGMIFFAGLLFLHNVIGVYAYFSMMELYAAALLPYLLAVHIAELAGILILLKITLQ
;
A
#
# COMPACT_ATOMS: atom_id res chain seq x y z
N MET A 1 11.66 -17.18 -9.28
CA MET A 1 10.93 -16.58 -8.16
C MET A 1 9.74 -17.47 -7.86
N GLU A 2 9.49 -17.81 -6.59
CA GLU A 2 8.30 -18.57 -6.20
C GLU A 2 7.01 -17.86 -6.67
N PRO A 3 5.95 -18.61 -7.05
CA PRO A 3 4.69 -18.03 -7.52
C PRO A 3 4.06 -17.06 -6.53
N VAL A 4 4.16 -17.38 -5.23
CA VAL A 4 3.62 -16.57 -4.13
C VAL A 4 4.33 -15.22 -4.02
N MET A 5 5.65 -15.17 -4.22
CA MET A 5 6.39 -13.92 -4.19
C MET A 5 6.01 -13.01 -5.37
N THR A 6 5.85 -13.59 -6.56
CA THR A 6 5.40 -12.84 -7.75
C THR A 6 4.02 -12.23 -7.50
N ALA A 7 3.09 -12.99 -6.93
CA ALA A 7 1.78 -12.50 -6.54
C ALA A 7 1.88 -11.35 -5.51
N SER A 8 2.71 -11.50 -4.47
CA SER A 8 2.89 -10.47 -3.45
C SER A 8 3.44 -9.18 -4.06
N THR A 9 4.45 -9.25 -4.93
CA THR A 9 4.99 -8.08 -5.62
C THR A 9 3.94 -7.36 -6.47
N VAL A 10 3.09 -8.10 -7.19
CA VAL A 10 2.02 -7.52 -8.00
C VAL A 10 0.98 -6.81 -7.11
N VAL A 11 0.57 -7.45 -6.00
CA VAL A 11 -0.41 -6.88 -5.07
C VAL A 11 0.15 -5.64 -4.37
N SER A 12 1.40 -5.69 -3.88
CA SER A 12 2.06 -4.51 -3.29
C SER A 12 2.19 -3.37 -4.31
N GLY A 13 2.48 -3.68 -5.58
CA GLY A 13 2.47 -2.68 -6.66
C GLY A 13 1.10 -2.04 -6.86
N ALA A 14 0.02 -2.83 -6.81
CA ALA A 14 -1.34 -2.31 -6.87
C ALA A 14 -1.67 -1.41 -5.65
N ASN A 15 -1.24 -1.80 -4.44
CA ASN A 15 -1.36 -0.97 -3.23
C ASN A 15 -0.68 0.37 -3.41
N MET A 16 0.57 0.38 -3.90
CA MET A 16 1.32 1.60 -4.14
C MET A 16 0.58 2.55 -5.09
N ILE A 17 0.03 2.04 -6.20
CA ILE A 17 -0.75 2.85 -7.15
C ILE A 17 -1.97 3.46 -6.46
N ALA A 18 -2.77 2.64 -5.76
CA ALA A 18 -3.98 3.10 -5.11
C ALA A 18 -3.70 4.12 -3.98
N LEU A 19 -2.65 3.90 -3.19
CA LEU A 19 -2.17 4.83 -2.17
C LEU A 19 -1.65 6.14 -2.79
N GLY A 20 -0.94 6.07 -3.91
CA GLY A 20 -0.50 7.25 -4.66
C GLY A 20 -1.67 8.12 -5.11
N VAL A 21 -2.75 7.49 -5.59
CA VAL A 21 -4.00 8.19 -5.94
C VAL A 21 -4.62 8.84 -4.71
N LEU A 22 -4.74 8.12 -3.59
CA LEU A 22 -5.29 8.65 -2.33
C LEU A 22 -4.51 9.86 -1.82
N ILE A 23 -3.17 9.78 -1.83
CA ILE A 23 -2.30 10.91 -1.46
C ILE A 23 -2.60 12.12 -2.35
N GLY A 24 -2.73 11.93 -3.66
CA GLY A 24 -3.10 12.99 -4.59
C GLY A 24 -4.46 13.63 -4.29
N VAL A 25 -5.47 12.81 -3.99
CA VAL A 25 -6.82 13.28 -3.63
C VAL A 25 -6.80 14.07 -2.33
N PHE A 26 -6.15 13.55 -1.29
CA PHE A 26 -6.04 14.25 0.00
C PHE A 26 -5.18 15.52 -0.10
N ALA A 27 -4.13 15.53 -0.91
CA ALA A 27 -3.32 16.74 -1.15
C ALA A 27 -4.14 17.83 -1.85
N LYS A 28 -4.96 17.47 -2.83
CA LYS A 28 -5.91 18.37 -3.48
C LYS A 28 -6.94 18.89 -2.48
N MET A 29 -7.48 18.04 -1.61
CA MET A 29 -8.43 18.43 -0.58
C MET A 29 -7.80 19.39 0.44
N TYR A 30 -6.60 19.08 0.95
CA TYR A 30 -5.84 19.94 1.85
C TYR A 30 -5.57 21.32 1.25
N SER A 31 -5.23 21.36 -0.05
CA SER A 31 -4.97 22.63 -0.73
C SER A 31 -6.20 23.55 -0.77
N LYS A 32 -7.41 22.97 -0.83
CA LYS A 32 -8.68 23.72 -0.84
C LYS A 32 -9.22 24.06 0.55
N THR A 33 -9.20 23.11 1.48
CA THR A 33 -9.87 23.25 2.78
C THR A 33 -8.92 23.62 3.91
N LYS A 34 -7.61 23.37 3.74
CA LYS A 34 -6.57 23.49 4.79
C LYS A 34 -6.92 22.73 6.07
N ALA A 35 -7.76 21.69 5.97
CA ALA A 35 -8.18 20.88 7.12
C ALA A 35 -7.05 19.95 7.60
N GLN A 36 -6.99 19.73 8.91
CA GLN A 36 -5.98 18.84 9.52
C GLN A 36 -6.18 17.36 9.15
N LEU A 37 -7.43 16.93 8.94
CA LEU A 37 -7.75 15.56 8.59
C LEU A 37 -7.05 15.07 7.29
N PRO A 38 -7.18 15.75 6.13
CA PRO A 38 -6.47 15.33 4.92
C PRO A 38 -4.95 15.27 5.09
N LEU A 39 -4.36 16.14 5.92
CA LEU A 39 -2.93 16.10 6.19
C LEU A 39 -2.53 14.83 6.95
N GLY A 40 -3.32 14.45 7.97
CA GLY A 40 -3.14 13.18 8.67
C GLY A 40 -3.32 11.96 7.75
N MET A 41 -4.28 12.02 6.83
CA MET A 41 -4.51 10.96 5.85
C MET A 41 -3.37 10.83 4.83
N ILE A 42 -2.78 11.94 4.38
CA ILE A 42 -1.57 11.92 3.53
C ILE A 42 -0.42 11.24 4.26
N PHE A 43 -0.20 11.61 5.53
CA PHE A 43 0.86 11.01 6.34
C PHE A 43 0.66 9.49 6.49
N PHE A 44 -0.55 9.05 6.85
CA PHE A 44 -0.87 7.64 6.99
C PHE A 44 -0.73 6.87 5.67
N ALA A 45 -1.26 7.40 4.57
CA ALA A 45 -1.11 6.79 3.25
C ALA A 45 0.36 6.74 2.80
N GLY A 46 1.17 7.75 3.15
CA GLY A 46 2.60 7.76 2.90
C GLY A 46 3.36 6.66 3.65
N LEU A 47 3.00 6.41 4.92
CA LEU A 47 3.59 5.30 5.69
C LEU A 47 3.22 3.94 5.08
N LEU A 48 1.96 3.74 4.70
CA LEU A 48 1.54 2.50 4.01
C LEU A 48 2.22 2.35 2.65
N PHE A 49 2.42 3.44 1.92
CA PHE A 49 3.12 3.42 0.64
C PHE A 49 4.57 2.97 0.84
N LEU A 50 5.27 3.55 1.82
CA LEU A 50 6.62 3.13 2.19
C LEU A 50 6.68 1.67 2.65
N HIS A 51 5.68 1.20 3.41
CA HIS A 51 5.58 -0.21 3.79
C HIS A 51 5.57 -1.13 2.57
N ASN A 52 4.76 -0.83 1.55
CA ASN A 52 4.71 -1.62 0.32
C ASN A 52 6.00 -1.53 -0.49
N VAL A 53 6.63 -0.35 -0.57
CA VAL A 53 7.94 -0.19 -1.23
C VAL A 53 9.00 -1.05 -0.57
N ILE A 54 9.07 -1.02 0.76
CA ILE A 54 10.02 -1.83 1.54
C ILE A 54 9.71 -3.32 1.37
N GLY A 55 8.43 -3.71 1.37
CA GLY A 55 8.01 -5.09 1.13
C GLY A 55 8.48 -5.61 -0.23
N VAL A 56 8.22 -4.85 -1.29
CA VAL A 56 8.70 -5.16 -2.64
C VAL A 56 10.23 -5.28 -2.67
N TYR A 57 10.94 -4.29 -2.12
CA TYR A 57 12.41 -4.32 -2.05
C TYR A 57 12.93 -5.55 -1.31
N ALA A 58 12.31 -5.91 -0.18
CA ALA A 58 12.69 -7.06 0.62
C ALA A 58 12.50 -8.39 -0.14
N TYR A 59 11.46 -8.51 -0.97
CA TYR A 59 11.27 -9.69 -1.83
C TYR A 59 12.39 -9.85 -2.88
N PHE A 60 13.01 -8.76 -3.33
CA PHE A 60 14.11 -8.80 -4.30
C PHE A 60 15.49 -8.92 -3.65
N SER A 61 15.76 -8.17 -2.58
CA SER A 61 17.10 -8.03 -1.99
C SER A 61 17.34 -8.87 -0.74
N MET A 62 16.29 -9.29 -0.05
CA MET A 62 16.38 -9.98 1.25
C MET A 62 15.65 -11.33 1.25
N MET A 63 15.51 -11.94 0.07
CA MET A 63 14.77 -13.19 -0.14
C MET A 63 15.24 -14.33 0.77
N GLU A 64 16.55 -14.45 1.01
CA GLU A 64 17.14 -15.51 1.86
C GLU A 64 16.77 -15.38 3.35
N LEU A 65 16.32 -14.21 3.80
CA LEU A 65 15.92 -13.96 5.18
C LEU A 65 14.43 -14.31 5.44
N TYR A 66 13.63 -14.53 4.39
CA TYR A 66 12.23 -14.90 4.53
C TYR A 66 12.06 -16.41 4.68
N ALA A 67 11.41 -16.83 5.77
CA ALA A 67 10.92 -18.20 5.85
C ALA A 67 9.84 -18.41 4.79
N ALA A 68 10.03 -19.38 3.88
CA ALA A 68 9.08 -19.67 2.80
C ALA A 68 7.65 -19.92 3.31
N ALA A 69 7.52 -20.46 4.52
CA ALA A 69 6.23 -20.68 5.19
C ALA A 69 5.46 -19.37 5.52
N LEU A 70 6.13 -18.22 5.61
CA LEU A 70 5.50 -16.92 5.90
C LEU A 70 4.97 -16.23 4.64
N LEU A 71 5.46 -16.60 3.45
CA LEU A 71 5.10 -15.96 2.18
C LEU A 71 3.57 -15.91 1.93
N PRO A 72 2.78 -16.98 2.18
CA PRO A 72 1.34 -16.96 1.98
C PRO A 72 0.62 -15.99 2.92
N TYR A 73 1.09 -15.87 4.16
CA TYR A 73 0.50 -14.95 5.14
C TYR A 73 0.77 -13.50 4.75
N LEU A 74 1.98 -13.21 4.28
CA LEU A 74 2.32 -11.88 3.78
C LEU A 74 1.49 -11.52 2.55
N LEU A 75 1.27 -12.45 1.62
CA LEU A 75 0.38 -12.23 0.48
C LEU A 75 -1.04 -11.90 0.94
N ALA A 76 -1.58 -12.65 1.91
CA ALA A 76 -2.91 -12.41 2.45
C ALA A 76 -3.04 -11.00 3.07
N VAL A 77 -2.02 -10.53 3.80
CA VAL A 77 -1.98 -9.17 4.35
C VAL A 77 -2.01 -8.13 3.24
N HIS A 78 -1.19 -8.26 2.20
CA HIS A 78 -1.19 -7.31 1.08
C HIS A 78 -2.54 -7.27 0.33
N ILE A 79 -3.21 -8.41 0.19
CA ILE A 79 -4.55 -8.49 -0.41
C ILE A 79 -5.59 -7.78 0.47
N ALA A 80 -5.55 -8.01 1.78
CA ALA A 80 -6.44 -7.35 2.73
C ALA A 80 -6.20 -5.83 2.75
N GLU A 81 -4.93 -5.40 2.68
CA GLU A 81 -4.54 -4.01 2.55
C GLU A 81 -5.14 -3.39 1.27
N LEU A 82 -5.01 -4.08 0.13
CA LEU A 82 -5.57 -3.61 -1.15
C LEU A 82 -7.08 -3.42 -1.06
N ALA A 83 -7.80 -4.37 -0.48
CA ALA A 83 -9.23 -4.26 -0.28
C ALA A 83 -9.59 -3.03 0.57
N GLY A 84 -8.87 -2.81 1.68
CA GLY A 84 -9.06 -1.64 2.54
C GLY A 84 -8.79 -0.33 1.84
N ILE A 85 -7.68 -0.23 1.08
CA ILE A 85 -7.30 0.96 0.33
C ILE A 85 -8.33 1.28 -0.76
N LEU A 86 -8.82 0.27 -1.48
CA LEU A 86 -9.83 0.46 -2.53
C LEU A 86 -11.17 0.96 -1.96
N ILE A 87 -11.58 0.43 -0.80
CA ILE A 87 -12.78 0.93 -0.10
C ILE A 87 -12.57 2.38 0.33
N LEU A 88 -11.43 2.71 0.94
CA LEU A 88 -11.12 4.07 1.36
C LEU A 88 -11.09 5.04 0.19
N LEU A 89 -10.47 4.64 -0.93
CA LEU A 89 -10.43 5.41 -2.17
C LEU A 89 -11.85 5.66 -2.70
N LYS A 90 -12.69 4.63 -2.75
CA LYS A 90 -14.09 4.77 -3.16
C LYS A 90 -14.83 5.79 -2.29
N ILE A 91 -14.72 5.70 -0.96
CA ILE A 91 -15.38 6.62 -0.03
C ILE A 91 -14.86 8.05 -0.19
N THR A 92 -13.55 8.22 -0.43
CA THR A 92 -12.93 9.55 -0.58
C THR A 92 -13.34 10.25 -1.88
N LEU A 93 -13.72 9.49 -2.92
CA LEU A 93 -14.14 10.01 -4.22
C LEU A 93 -15.65 10.28 -4.32
N GLN A 94 -16.45 9.81 -3.36
CA GLN A 94 -17.89 10.09 -3.26
C GLN A 94 -18.15 11.50 -2.75
#